data_AF-A0A328UGP8-F1
#
_entry.id   AF-A0A328UGP8-F1
#
_cell.length_a   1.000
_cell.length_b   1.000
_cell.length_c   1.000
_cell.angle_alpha   90.00
_cell.angle_beta   90.00
_cell.angle_gamma   90.00
#
_symmetry.space_group_name_H-M   'P 1'
#
loop_
_entity.id
_entity.type
_entity.pdbx_description
1 polymer ?
#
loop_
_entity_poly.entity_id
_entity_poly.type
_entity_poly.pdbx_seq_one_letter_code
_entity_poly.pdbx_strand_id
1 'polypeptide(L)' 'MQISKDKNEQQKLLNSLMKQLSPADEAKLQQILNDKDAQKKMLSTPQAQELMRQLFGGEQNSKKGG' A
#
# COMPACT_ATOMS: atom_id res chain seq x y z
N MET A 1 24.32 6.18 3.70
CA MET A 1 23.56 4.94 4.05
C MET A 1 22.40 5.33 4.96
N GLN A 2 21.19 5.52 4.44
CA GLN A 2 19.98 5.83 5.23
C GLN A 2 18.84 4.80 5.08
N ILE A 3 18.96 3.84 4.15
CA ILE A 3 17.92 2.86 3.81
C ILE A 3 17.49 1.96 5.00
N SER A 4 18.33 1.81 6.03
CA SER A 4 18.06 0.91 7.16
C SER A 4 17.15 1.50 8.24
N LYS A 5 17.06 2.84 8.37
CA LYS A 5 16.15 3.48 9.34
C LYS A 5 14.70 3.42 8.85
N ASP A 6 14.48 3.67 7.56
CA ASP A 6 13.16 3.65 6.93
C ASP A 6 12.48 2.28 7.03
N LYS A 7 13.24 1.18 6.86
CA LYS A 7 12.67 -0.17 6.94
C LYS A 7 12.09 -0.50 8.32
N ASN A 8 12.72 -0.04 9.40
CA ASN A 8 12.26 -0.32 10.76
C ASN A 8 10.99 0.49 11.08
N GLU A 9 10.92 1.75 10.64
CA GLU A 9 9.73 2.58 10.82
C GLU A 9 8.55 2.09 9.96
N GLN A 10 8.81 1.67 8.72
CA GLN A 10 7.82 1.03 7.85
C GLN A 10 7.25 -0.25 8.48
N GLN A 11 8.10 -1.08 9.09
CA GLN A 11 7.66 -2.29 9.79
C GLN A 11 6.84 -1.97 11.05
N LYS A 12 7.23 -0.94 11.81
CA LYS A 12 6.46 -0.51 12.99
C LYS A 12 5.07 0.02 12.61
N LEU A 13 5.01 0.84 11.57
CA LEU A 13 3.75 1.36 11.03
C LEU A 13 2.86 0.21 10.54
N LEU A 14 3.42 -0.72 9.76
CA LEU A 14 2.69 -1.89 9.27
C LEU A 14 2.12 -2.72 10.43
N ASN A 15 2.93 -3.01 11.45
CA ASN A 15 2.48 -3.74 12.63
C ASN A 15 1.37 -3.01 13.41
N SER A 16 1.42 -1.67 13.47
CA SER A 16 0.35 -0.88 14.10
C SER A 16 -0.95 -0.98 13.32
N LEU A 17 -0.89 -0.91 11.99
CA LEU A 17 -2.06 -1.01 11.11
C LEU A 17 -2.68 -2.42 11.17
N MET A 18 -1.84 -3.47 11.18
CA MET A 18 -2.33 -4.85 11.26
C MET A 18 -3.08 -5.13 12.57
N LYS A 19 -2.65 -4.53 13.69
CA LYS A 19 -3.36 -4.64 14.99
C LYS A 19 -4.73 -3.98 15.01
N GLN A 20 -5.05 -3.13 14.03
CA GLN A 20 -6.37 -2.49 13.91
C GLN A 20 -7.34 -3.33 13.07
N LEU A 21 -6.87 -4.40 12.43
CA LEU A 21 -7.67 -5.31 11.65
C LEU A 21 -8.31 -6.39 12.54
N SER A 22 -9.41 -6.97 12.07
CA SER A 22 -9.91 -8.20 12.67
C SER A 22 -8.90 -9.35 12.42
N PRO A 23 -8.86 -10.39 13.26
CA PRO A 23 -7.94 -11.52 13.05
C PRO A 23 -8.09 -12.18 11.67
N ALA A 24 -9.31 -12.19 11.12
CA ALA A 24 -9.58 -12.73 9.79
C ALA A 24 -9.00 -11.84 8.67
N ASP A 25 -9.15 -10.52 8.79
CA ASP A 25 -8.62 -9.57 7.83
C ASP A 25 -7.09 -9.48 7.88
N GLU A 26 -6.51 -9.57 9.07
CA GLU A 26 -5.07 -9.63 9.26
C GLU A 26 -4.48 -10.87 8.56
N ALA A 27 -5.05 -12.05 8.81
CA ALA A 27 -4.57 -13.29 8.20
C ALA A 27 -4.63 -13.21 6.66
N LYS A 28 -5.73 -12.68 6.12
CA LYS A 28 -5.88 -12.49 4.67
C LYS A 28 -4.87 -11.49 4.11
N LEU A 29 -4.62 -10.39 4.81
CA LEU A 29 -3.62 -9.41 4.42
C LEU A 29 -2.20 -10.02 4.46
N GLN A 30 -1.86 -10.78 5.51
CA GLN A 30 -0.56 -11.47 5.59
C GLN A 30 -0.38 -12.48 4.46
N GLN A 31 -1.42 -13.22 4.08
CA GLN A 31 -1.37 -14.13 2.92
C GLN A 31 -1.06 -13.36 1.64
N ILE A 32 -1.74 -12.23 1.40
CA ILE A 32 -1.50 -11.38 0.23
C ILE A 32 -0.08 -10.81 0.27
N LEU A 33 0.38 -10.29 1.41
CA LEU A 33 1.71 -9.69 1.54
C LEU A 33 2.87 -10.70 1.37
N ASN A 34 2.65 -11.99 1.60
CA ASN A 34 3.67 -13.02 1.39
C ASN A 34 3.64 -13.63 -0.02
N ASP A 35 2.59 -13.37 -0.81
CA ASP A 35 2.41 -13.91 -2.15
C ASP A 35 2.57 -12.81 -3.21
N LYS A 36 3.64 -12.90 -4.00
CA LYS A 36 3.94 -11.92 -5.06
C LYS A 36 2.87 -11.86 -6.16
N ASP A 37 2.23 -12.98 -6.49
CA ASP A 37 1.17 -13.01 -7.50
C ASP A 37 -0.14 -12.44 -6.92
N ALA A 38 -0.43 -12.70 -5.64
CA ALA A 38 -1.55 -12.07 -4.94
C ALA A 38 -1.37 -10.54 -4.85
N GLN A 39 -0.16 -10.06 -4.54
CA GLN A 39 0.16 -8.62 -4.55
C GLN A 39 -0.12 -8.00 -5.92
N LYS A 40 0.39 -8.62 -7.00
CA LYS A 40 0.18 -8.13 -8.37
C LYS A 40 -1.29 -8.10 -8.74
N LYS A 41 -2.05 -9.16 -8.41
CA LYS A 41 -3.50 -9.22 -8.65
C LYS A 41 -4.24 -8.14 -7.89
N MET A 42 -3.94 -7.95 -6.61
CA MET A 42 -4.54 -6.89 -5.77
C MET A 42 -4.28 -5.51 -6.37
N LEU A 43 -3.03 -5.21 -6.72
CA LEU A 43 -2.64 -3.93 -7.33
C LEU A 43 -3.21 -3.72 -8.73
N SER A 44 -3.58 -4.79 -9.43
CA SER A 44 -4.21 -4.74 -10.75
C SER A 44 -5.73 -4.53 -10.70
N THR A 45 -6.34 -4.56 -9.52
CA THR A 45 -7.79 -4.31 -9.39
C THR A 45 -8.12 -2.84 -9.71
N PRO A 46 -9.27 -2.54 -10.33
CA PRO A 46 -9.68 -1.16 -10.63
C PRO A 46 -9.70 -0.26 -9.39
N GLN A 47 -10.12 -0.81 -8.24
CA GLN A 47 -10.18 -0.10 -6.98
C GLN A 47 -8.78 0.24 -6.46
N ALA A 48 -7.83 -0.69 -6.53
CA ALA A 48 -6.44 -0.42 -6.15
C ALA A 48 -5.76 0.56 -7.11
N GLN A 49 -6.03 0.46 -8.41
CA GLN A 49 -5.51 1.41 -9.41
C GLN A 49 -6.05 2.82 -9.20
N GLU A 50 -7.34 2.96 -8.89
CA GLU A 50 -7.95 4.25 -8.57
C GLU A 50 -7.37 4.84 -7.28
N LEU A 51 -7.19 4.02 -6.24
CA LEU A 51 -6.53 4.46 -5.01
C LEU A 51 -5.09 4.91 -5.27
N MET A 52 -4.31 4.16 -6.06
CA MET A 52 -2.96 4.53 -6.46
C MET A 52 -2.95 5.85 -7.24
N ARG A 53 -3.95 6.08 -8.09
CA ARG A 53 -4.11 7.33 -8.82
C ARG A 53 -4.44 8.50 -7.91
N GLN A 54 -5.23 8.30 -6.86
CA GLN A 54 -5.52 9.35 -5.88
C GLN A 54 -4.31 9.65 -4.98
N LEU A 55 -3.55 8.63 -4.59
CA LEU A 55 -2.38 8.77 -3.71
C LEU A 55 -1.14 9.30 -4.44
N PHE A 56 -0.93 8.88 -5.70
CA PHE A 56 0.31 9.15 -6.46
C PHE A 56 0.08 9.89 -7.79
N GLY A 57 -1.16 10.00 -8.27
CA GLY A 57 -1.51 10.64 -9.54
C GLY A 57 -1.86 12.12 -9.45
N GLY A 58 -1.81 12.72 -8.25
CA GLY A 58 -2.18 14.12 -8.02
C GLY A 58 -1.24 15.19 -8.59
N GLU A 59 -0.03 14.82 -9.06
CA GLU A 59 0.95 15.81 -9.54
C GLU A 59 0.82 16.17 -11.03
N GLN A 60 -0.01 15.49 -11.82
CA GLN A 60 -0.10 15.75 -13.28
C GLN A 60 -1.21 16.70 -13.73
N ASN A 61 -2.04 17.26 -12.84
CA ASN A 61 -3.11 18.19 -13.24
C ASN A 61 -2.95 19.65 -12.79
N SER A 62 -1.78 20.07 -12.32
CA SER A 62 -1.52 21.46 -11.92
C SER A 62 -0.92 22.35 -13.02
N LYS A 63 -0.92 21.91 -14.29
CA LYS A 63 -0.31 22.67 -15.39
C LYS A 63 -1.08 22.59 -16.72
N LYS A 64 -2.39 22.82 -16.70
CA LYS A 64 -3.10 23.31 -17.89
C LYS A 64 -4.46 23.94 -17.56
N GLY A 65 -4.57 25.23 -17.87
CA GLY A 65 -5.79 26.05 -17.75
C GLY A 65 -5.62 27.07 -16.63
N GLY A 66 -5.56 28.37 -16.86
CA GLY A 66 -5.69 29.21 -18.05
C GLY A 66 -5.53 30.65 -17.59
#